data_AF-A0A7R9MNY8-F1
#
_entry.id   AF-A0A7R9MNY8-F1
#
_cell.length_a   1.000
_cell.length_b   1.000
_cell.length_c   1.000
_cell.angle_alpha   90.00
_cell.angle_beta   90.00
_cell.angle_gamma   90.00
#
_symmetry.space_group_name_H-M   'P 1'
#
loop_
_entity.id
_entity.type
_entity.pdbx_description
1 polymer ?
#
loop_
_entity_poly.entity_id
_entity_poly.type
_entity_poly.pdbx_seq_one_letter_code
_entity_poly.pdbx_strand_id
1 'polypeptide(L)'
;KANIGDVNEVVSRITLSTERKPQSEDNLLIIEAIPELLEPKQRIFKELCESFKDNKSVIFVTNTSSLPCYEIGKYVDCKDRFGGLHFFNPVPLMKLVEIVKVQGTNEQTFELLQQFVKDADKVGVACKDTPGFIVNRLLVPYMQEAVRLLERGDATARDIDTAMKLGAGYPMGPFELM
;
A
#
# COMPACT_ATOMS: atom_id res chain seq x y z
N LYS A 1 15.60 14.59 11.16
CA LYS A 1 14.55 15.39 10.49
C LYS A 1 14.95 15.48 9.03
N ALA A 2 14.23 14.83 8.12
CA ALA A 2 14.48 15.00 6.70
C ALA A 2 14.39 16.49 6.36
N ASN A 3 15.41 17.02 5.69
CA ASN A 3 15.42 18.37 5.17
C ASN A 3 14.43 18.37 3.99
N ILE A 4 13.14 18.53 4.30
CA ILE A 4 12.11 18.68 3.28
C ILE A 4 12.54 19.94 2.52
N GLY A 5 12.92 19.78 1.25
CA GLY A 5 13.31 20.92 0.40
C GLY A 5 12.23 22.00 0.42
N ASP A 6 12.55 23.17 -0.14
CA ASP A 6 11.56 24.24 -0.31
C ASP A 6 10.27 23.65 -0.93
N VAL A 7 9.10 24.06 -0.44
CA VAL A 7 7.80 23.59 -0.96
C VAL A 7 7.76 23.74 -2.48
N ASN A 8 8.31 24.84 -3.00
CA ASN A 8 8.40 25.09 -4.44
C ASN A 8 9.26 24.04 -5.16
N GLU A 9 10.36 23.61 -4.55
CA GLU A 9 11.25 22.59 -5.08
C GLU A 9 10.55 21.22 -5.15
N VAL A 10 9.84 20.83 -4.08
CA VAL A 10 9.08 19.57 -4.06
C VAL A 10 7.97 19.59 -5.10
N VAL A 11 7.20 20.68 -5.17
CA VAL A 11 6.11 20.83 -6.13
C VAL A 11 6.62 20.84 -7.58
N SER A 12 7.78 21.45 -7.85
CA SER A 12 8.37 21.46 -9.20
C SER A 12 8.75 20.07 -9.73
N ARG A 13 8.89 19.07 -8.86
CA ARG A 13 9.17 17.68 -9.23
C ARG A 13 7.89 16.89 -9.56
N ILE A 14 6.71 17.47 -9.32
CA ILE A 14 5.41 16.82 -9.55
C ILE A 14 4.86 17.32 -10.89
N THR A 15 4.78 16.42 -11.86
CA THR A 15 4.08 16.67 -13.13
C THR A 15 2.74 15.95 -13.13
N LEU A 16 1.68 16.67 -13.48
CA LEU A 16 0.34 16.11 -13.62
C LEU A 16 0.06 15.81 -15.10
N SER A 17 -0.54 14.66 -15.38
CA SER A 17 -0.88 14.23 -16.73
C SER A 17 -2.16 13.39 -16.71
N THR A 18 -2.95 13.50 -17.77
CA THR A 18 -4.07 12.58 -18.07
C THR A 18 -3.66 11.47 -19.05
N GLU A 19 -2.47 11.58 -19.65
CA GLU A 19 -1.86 10.55 -20.49
C GLU A 19 -0.91 9.67 -19.66
N ARG A 20 -0.87 8.38 -19.98
CA ARG A 20 0.04 7.40 -19.36
C ARG A 20 1.38 7.35 -20.12
N LYS A 21 2.03 8.50 -20.23
CA LYS A 21 3.34 8.66 -20.87
C LYS A 21 4.28 9.36 -19.89
N PRO A 22 5.18 8.62 -19.21
CA PRO A 22 6.13 9.23 -18.31
C PRO A 22 7.16 10.06 -19.09
N GLN A 23 7.81 11.03 -18.42
CA GLN A 23 8.86 11.84 -19.04
C GLN A 23 10.15 11.05 -19.32
N SER A 24 10.37 9.98 -18.56
CA SER A 24 11.46 9.03 -18.74
C SER A 24 10.94 7.62 -18.50
N GLU A 25 11.45 6.66 -19.25
CA GLU A 25 11.15 5.24 -19.07
C GLU A 25 12.24 4.50 -18.28
N ASP A 26 13.36 5.17 -17.97
CA ASP A 26 14.47 4.56 -17.24
C ASP A 26 14.18 4.48 -15.73
N ASN A 27 14.33 3.28 -15.15
CA ASN A 27 14.18 3.02 -13.71
C ASN A 27 12.85 3.50 -13.13
N LEU A 28 11.77 3.33 -13.89
CA LEU A 28 10.44 3.81 -13.53
C LEU A 28 9.77 2.89 -12.49
N LEU A 29 9.26 3.47 -11.41
CA LEU A 29 8.38 2.81 -10.46
C LEU A 29 6.94 3.33 -10.65
N ILE A 30 6.03 2.45 -11.05
CA ILE A 30 4.61 2.77 -11.20
C ILE A 30 3.86 2.29 -9.96
N ILE A 31 3.25 3.23 -9.24
CA ILE A 31 2.42 2.97 -8.05
C ILE A 31 0.96 3.25 -8.41
N GLU A 32 0.14 2.19 -8.46
CA GLU A 32 -1.29 2.28 -8.73
C GLU A 32 -2.06 2.56 -7.43
N ALA A 33 -2.86 3.63 -7.42
CA ALA A 33 -3.71 4.04 -6.29
C ALA A 33 -5.07 4.60 -6.76
N ILE A 34 -5.69 3.92 -7.72
CA ILE A 34 -7.03 4.21 -8.26
C ILE A 34 -8.12 3.56 -7.37
N PRO A 35 -9.42 3.83 -7.61
CA PRO A 35 -10.52 3.20 -6.87
C PRO A 35 -10.39 1.68 -6.76
N GLU A 36 -10.88 1.15 -5.64
CA GLU A 36 -10.67 -0.25 -5.22
C GLU A 36 -11.62 -1.23 -5.94
N LEU A 37 -11.50 -1.27 -7.27
CA LEU A 37 -12.27 -2.13 -8.17
C LEU A 37 -11.30 -3.03 -8.96
N LEU A 38 -11.57 -4.33 -8.97
CA LEU A 38 -10.66 -5.31 -9.56
C LEU A 38 -10.49 -5.12 -11.08
N GLU A 39 -11.58 -4.95 -11.83
CA GLU A 39 -11.52 -4.85 -13.29
C GLU A 39 -10.72 -3.63 -13.78
N PRO A 40 -10.94 -2.41 -13.25
CA PRO A 40 -10.12 -1.26 -13.63
C PRO A 40 -8.64 -1.44 -13.34
N LYS A 41 -8.29 -2.07 -12.20
CA LYS A 41 -6.90 -2.36 -11.83
C LYS A 41 -6.28 -3.41 -12.76
N GLN A 42 -6.99 -4.50 -13.05
CA GLN A 42 -6.54 -5.52 -14.00
C GLN A 42 -6.29 -4.91 -15.39
N ARG A 43 -7.20 -4.06 -15.86
CA ARG A 43 -7.10 -3.38 -17.15
C ARG A 43 -5.89 -2.46 -17.22
N ILE A 44 -5.68 -1.58 -16.22
CA ILE A 44 -4.56 -0.65 -16.25
C ILE A 44 -3.22 -1.39 -16.21
N PHE A 45 -3.09 -2.45 -15.39
CA PHE A 45 -1.84 -3.20 -15.32
C PHE A 45 -1.56 -4.01 -16.58
N LYS A 46 -2.59 -4.56 -17.24
CA LYS A 46 -2.43 -5.20 -18.55
C LYS A 46 -1.90 -4.20 -19.58
N GLU A 47 -2.56 -3.05 -19.73
CA GLU A 47 -2.18 -2.00 -20.68
C GLU A 47 -0.76 -1.45 -20.40
N LEU A 48 -0.38 -1.32 -19.12
CA LEU A 48 0.96 -0.89 -18.71
C LEU A 48 2.04 -1.94 -18.98
N CYS A 49 1.84 -3.22 -18.62
CA CYS A 49 2.84 -4.25 -18.97
C CYS A 49 3.03 -4.35 -20.49
N GLU A 50 1.95 -4.25 -21.28
CA GLU A 50 2.04 -4.28 -22.74
C GLU A 50 2.85 -3.10 -23.29
N SER A 51 2.63 -1.90 -22.74
CA SER A 51 3.34 -0.68 -23.17
C SER A 51 4.84 -0.70 -22.83
N PHE A 52 5.21 -1.31 -21.71
CA PHE A 52 6.60 -1.37 -21.23
C PHE A 52 7.23 -2.76 -21.35
N LYS A 53 6.70 -3.64 -22.22
CA LYS A 53 7.11 -5.05 -22.33
C LYS A 53 8.61 -5.26 -22.58
N ASP A 54 9.19 -4.36 -23.37
CA ASP A 54 10.59 -4.40 -23.82
C ASP A 54 11.54 -3.72 -22.81
N ASN A 55 11.00 -2.92 -21.89
CA ASN A 55 11.79 -2.24 -20.87
C ASN A 55 11.78 -3.06 -19.57
N LYS A 56 12.93 -3.67 -19.26
CA LYS A 56 13.13 -4.52 -18.07
C LYS A 56 13.44 -3.74 -16.77
N SER A 57 13.56 -2.41 -16.84
CA SER A 57 13.83 -1.56 -15.67
C SER A 57 12.57 -1.06 -14.93
N VAL A 58 11.39 -1.19 -15.55
CA VAL A 58 10.11 -0.71 -14.96
C VAL A 58 9.58 -1.69 -13.91
N ILE A 59 9.16 -1.18 -12.76
CA ILE A 59 8.51 -1.95 -11.69
C ILE A 59 7.06 -1.47 -11.52
N PHE A 60 6.16 -2.42 -11.31
CA PHE A 60 4.72 -2.19 -11.20
C PHE A 60 4.24 -2.62 -9.82
N VAL A 61 3.67 -1.68 -9.05
CA VAL A 61 3.12 -2.00 -7.73
C VAL A 61 1.74 -1.38 -7.55
N THR A 62 0.90 -2.05 -6.77
CA THR A 62 -0.40 -1.53 -6.34
C THR A 62 -0.36 -1.16 -4.86
N ASN A 63 -1.03 -0.06 -4.51
CA ASN A 63 -1.28 0.38 -3.13
C ASN A 63 -2.59 -0.21 -2.58
N THR A 64 -3.22 -1.18 -3.24
CA THR A 64 -4.47 -1.83 -2.78
C THR A 64 -4.36 -2.25 -1.31
N SER A 65 -5.47 -2.14 -0.57
CA SER A 65 -5.56 -2.54 0.84
C SER A 65 -6.38 -3.81 1.03
N SER A 66 -7.15 -4.21 0.01
CA SER A 66 -8.22 -5.20 0.15
C SER A 66 -8.24 -6.27 -0.93
N LEU A 67 -7.75 -5.97 -2.14
CA LEU A 67 -7.73 -6.91 -3.24
C LEU A 67 -6.42 -7.71 -3.23
N PRO A 68 -6.47 -9.04 -3.44
CA PRO A 68 -5.26 -9.83 -3.60
C PRO A 68 -4.45 -9.33 -4.81
N CYS A 69 -3.16 -9.08 -4.61
CA CYS A 69 -2.28 -8.57 -5.67
C CYS A 69 -2.21 -9.55 -6.85
N TYR A 70 -2.29 -10.87 -6.61
CA TYR A 70 -2.27 -11.90 -7.63
C TYR A 70 -3.50 -11.84 -8.56
N GLU A 71 -4.67 -11.45 -8.03
CA GLU A 71 -5.88 -11.24 -8.82
C GLU A 71 -5.74 -9.97 -9.67
N ILE A 72 -5.23 -8.87 -9.10
CA ILE A 72 -4.95 -7.64 -9.85
C ILE A 72 -3.96 -7.92 -10.99
N GLY A 73 -2.88 -8.64 -10.67
CA GLY A 73 -1.85 -8.99 -11.63
C GLY A 73 -2.27 -10.10 -12.59
N LYS A 74 -3.50 -10.64 -12.57
CA LYS A 74 -3.85 -11.86 -13.33
C LYS A 74 -3.44 -11.83 -14.80
N TYR A 75 -3.55 -10.69 -15.47
CA TYR A 75 -3.23 -10.49 -16.88
C TYR A 75 -1.90 -9.74 -17.13
N VAL A 76 -1.04 -9.67 -16.12
CA VAL A 76 0.30 -9.08 -16.17
C VAL A 76 1.29 -10.16 -16.59
N ASP A 77 1.91 -10.03 -17.77
CA ASP A 77 2.97 -10.95 -18.20
C ASP A 77 4.28 -10.69 -17.44
N CYS A 78 4.52 -9.45 -17.04
CA CYS A 78 5.72 -8.99 -16.36
C CYS A 78 5.74 -9.27 -14.85
N LYS A 79 5.41 -10.52 -14.47
CA LYS A 79 5.23 -11.00 -13.08
C LYS A 79 6.46 -10.84 -12.19
N ASP A 80 7.65 -10.92 -12.79
CA ASP A 80 8.93 -10.79 -12.10
C ASP A 80 9.12 -9.42 -11.47
N ARG A 81 8.47 -8.38 -12.02
CA ARG A 81 8.56 -6.97 -11.61
C ARG A 81 7.21 -6.40 -11.17
N PHE A 82 6.30 -7.27 -10.72
CA PHE A 82 4.99 -6.89 -10.21
C PHE A 82 4.86 -7.28 -8.73
N GLY A 83 4.17 -6.46 -7.93
CA GLY A 83 3.90 -6.74 -6.51
C GLY A 83 2.97 -5.72 -5.86
N GLY A 84 2.93 -5.73 -4.53
CA GLY A 84 2.21 -4.72 -3.74
C GLY A 84 3.17 -3.80 -2.99
N LEU A 85 2.79 -2.54 -2.85
CA LEU A 85 3.49 -1.53 -2.07
C LEU A 85 2.45 -0.69 -1.33
N HIS A 86 2.05 -1.17 -0.15
CA HIS A 86 0.91 -0.65 0.58
C HIS A 86 1.34 0.36 1.65
N PHE A 87 0.95 1.61 1.44
CA PHE A 87 1.17 2.74 2.33
C PHE A 87 -0.05 2.98 3.23
N PHE A 88 0.17 3.63 4.37
CA PHE A 88 -0.87 3.94 5.34
C PHE A 88 -1.20 5.43 5.35
N ASN A 89 -2.48 5.77 5.50
CA ASN A 89 -2.95 7.16 5.55
C ASN A 89 -2.72 7.79 6.94
N PRO A 90 -2.25 9.05 7.04
CA PRO A 90 -1.69 9.89 5.97
C PRO A 90 -0.26 9.47 5.58
N VAL A 91 -0.04 9.25 4.28
CA VAL A 91 1.23 8.71 3.74
C VAL A 91 2.47 9.51 4.17
N PRO A 92 2.48 10.86 4.21
CA PRO A 92 3.66 11.60 4.66
C PRO A 92 4.02 11.39 6.14
N LEU A 93 3.02 11.06 6.98
CA LEU A 93 3.21 10.89 8.43
C LEU A 93 3.49 9.44 8.80
N MET A 94 2.84 8.49 8.14
CA MET A 94 2.99 7.08 8.44
C MET A 94 4.33 6.53 7.95
N LYS A 95 5.05 5.86 8.87
CA LYS A 95 6.39 5.34 8.63
C LYS A 95 6.41 3.95 8.01
N LEU A 96 5.34 3.18 8.14
CA LEU A 96 5.29 1.80 7.65
C LEU A 96 4.91 1.73 6.17
N VAL A 97 5.50 0.78 5.45
CA VAL A 97 5.04 0.31 4.13
C VAL A 97 5.10 -1.21 4.11
N GLU A 98 4.02 -1.86 3.67
CA GLU A 98 4.02 -3.29 3.44
C GLU A 98 4.45 -3.57 1.99
N ILE A 99 5.53 -4.35 1.83
CA ILE A 99 6.04 -4.80 0.54
C ILE A 99 5.54 -6.23 0.32
N VAL A 100 4.59 -6.37 -0.61
CA VAL A 100 3.87 -7.62 -0.87
C VAL A 100 4.54 -8.38 -2.01
N LYS A 101 5.15 -9.53 -1.70
CA LYS A 101 5.67 -10.45 -2.72
C LYS A 101 4.52 -11.31 -3.25
N VAL A 102 4.25 -11.26 -4.56
CA VAL A 102 3.35 -12.21 -5.23
C VAL A 102 4.13 -13.38 -5.81
N GLN A 103 3.43 -14.43 -6.21
CA GLN A 103 4.04 -15.53 -6.93
C GLN A 103 4.61 -15.02 -8.26
N GLY A 104 5.93 -15.11 -8.41
CA GLY A 104 6.66 -14.66 -9.59
C GLY A 104 7.54 -13.44 -9.35
N THR A 105 7.26 -12.59 -8.36
CA THR A 105 8.11 -11.43 -8.02
C THR A 105 9.53 -11.91 -7.73
N ASN A 106 10.51 -11.38 -8.46
CA ASN A 106 11.91 -11.77 -8.26
C ASN A 106 12.54 -11.02 -7.08
N GLU A 107 13.66 -11.55 -6.57
CA GLU A 107 14.32 -10.97 -5.40
C GLU A 107 14.88 -9.57 -5.69
N GLN A 108 15.38 -9.34 -6.90
CA GLN A 108 15.88 -8.03 -7.31
C GLN A 108 14.82 -6.93 -7.22
N THR A 109 13.60 -7.19 -7.69
CA THR A 109 12.46 -6.26 -7.59
C THR A 109 12.15 -5.96 -6.14
N PHE A 110 12.15 -6.98 -5.29
CA PHE A 110 11.89 -6.81 -3.87
C PHE A 110 12.98 -5.97 -3.17
N GLU A 111 14.25 -6.20 -3.48
CA GLU A 111 15.37 -5.40 -2.98
C GLU A 111 15.27 -3.94 -3.43
N LEU A 112 14.92 -3.69 -4.69
CA LEU A 112 14.68 -2.34 -5.22
C LEU A 112 13.52 -1.64 -4.51
N LEU A 113 12.42 -2.36 -4.23
CA LEU A 113 11.30 -1.82 -3.46
C LEU A 113 11.68 -1.51 -2.02
N GLN A 114 12.47 -2.37 -1.36
CA GLN A 114 12.99 -2.08 -0.03
C GLN A 114 13.88 -0.83 -0.02
N GLN A 115 14.75 -0.71 -1.03
CA GLN A 115 15.63 0.46 -1.16
C GLN A 115 14.82 1.73 -1.39
N PHE A 116 13.83 1.70 -2.29
CA PHE A 116 12.90 2.82 -2.50
C PHE A 116 12.17 3.23 -1.22
N VAL A 117 11.63 2.28 -0.45
CA VAL A 117 10.95 2.56 0.82
C VAL A 117 11.90 3.21 1.83
N LYS A 118 13.14 2.73 1.91
CA LYS A 118 14.17 3.32 2.77
C LYS A 118 14.53 4.75 2.33
N ASP A 119 14.70 4.97 1.04
CA ASP A 119 15.01 6.30 0.47
C ASP A 119 13.87 7.30 0.68
N ALA A 120 12.63 6.81 0.81
CA ALA A 120 11.47 7.59 1.20
C ALA A 120 11.34 7.86 2.72
N ASP A 121 12.37 7.55 3.54
CA ASP A 121 12.38 7.67 5.01
C ASP A 121 11.24 6.89 5.69
N LYS A 122 10.98 5.68 5.16
CA LYS A 122 9.98 4.72 5.63
C LYS A 122 10.62 3.39 6.00
N VAL A 123 9.85 2.55 6.68
CA VAL A 123 10.20 1.21 7.14
C VAL A 123 9.39 0.20 6.34
N GLY A 124 10.07 -0.59 5.53
CA GLY A 124 9.47 -1.67 4.75
C GLY A 124 9.33 -2.94 5.58
N VAL A 125 8.16 -3.57 5.54
CA VAL A 125 7.94 -4.92 6.07
C VAL A 125 7.50 -5.86 4.96
N ALA A 126 8.10 -7.05 4.92
CA ALA A 126 7.78 -8.05 3.90
C ALA A 126 6.52 -8.82 4.30
N CYS A 127 5.61 -9.02 3.35
CA CYS A 127 4.46 -9.90 3.55
C CYS A 127 4.13 -10.70 2.29
N LYS A 128 3.40 -11.80 2.49
CA LYS A 128 2.81 -12.56 1.39
C LYS A 128 1.53 -11.87 0.95
N ASP A 129 1.14 -12.14 -0.29
CA ASP A 129 -0.16 -11.74 -0.82
C ASP A 129 -1.29 -12.56 -0.20
N THR A 130 -1.71 -12.13 0.99
CA THR A 130 -2.85 -12.68 1.73
C THR A 130 -3.80 -11.54 2.08
N PRO A 131 -5.14 -11.76 2.08
CA PRO A 131 -6.10 -10.70 2.32
C PRO A 131 -5.79 -9.89 3.60
N GLY A 132 -5.61 -8.57 3.45
CA GLY A 132 -5.29 -7.65 4.55
C GLY A 132 -3.83 -7.62 5.00
N PHE A 133 -2.93 -8.34 4.32
CA PHE A 133 -1.48 -8.34 4.57
C PHE A 133 -1.13 -8.60 6.04
N ILE A 134 -0.44 -7.68 6.73
CA ILE A 134 -0.12 -7.80 8.15
C ILE A 134 -1.07 -6.89 8.95
N VAL A 135 -1.02 -5.58 8.70
CA VAL A 135 -1.70 -4.60 9.55
C VAL A 135 -3.21 -4.77 9.47
N ASN A 136 -3.81 -4.75 8.28
CA ASN A 136 -5.27 -4.88 8.16
C ASN A 136 -5.77 -6.27 8.58
N ARG A 137 -4.96 -7.31 8.36
CA ARG A 137 -5.27 -8.69 8.76
C ARG A 137 -5.39 -8.86 10.27
N LEU A 138 -4.70 -8.03 11.05
CA LEU A 138 -4.77 -8.00 12.51
C LEU A 138 -5.74 -6.93 13.02
N LEU A 139 -5.70 -5.73 12.45
CA LEU A 139 -6.45 -4.57 12.91
C LEU A 139 -7.95 -4.69 12.66
N VAL A 140 -8.36 -5.09 11.45
CA VAL A 140 -9.79 -5.14 11.09
C VAL A 140 -10.54 -6.19 11.91
N PRO A 141 -10.05 -7.43 12.09
CA PRO A 141 -10.71 -8.38 12.97
C PRO A 141 -10.81 -7.92 14.43
N TYR A 142 -9.78 -7.24 14.95
CA TYR A 142 -9.83 -6.63 16.28
C TYR A 142 -10.95 -5.60 16.39
N MET A 143 -11.09 -4.71 15.41
CA MET A 143 -12.18 -3.72 15.38
C MET A 143 -13.55 -4.40 15.29
N GLN A 144 -13.67 -5.49 14.51
CA GLN A 144 -14.90 -6.27 14.45
C GLN A 144 -15.25 -6.92 15.80
N GLU A 145 -14.27 -7.40 16.57
CA GLU A 145 -14.52 -7.91 17.92
C GLU A 145 -15.00 -6.81 18.87
N ALA A 146 -14.48 -5.59 18.75
CA ALA A 146 -14.97 -4.44 19.51
C ALA A 146 -16.45 -4.12 19.18
N VAL A 147 -16.82 -4.16 17.89
CA VAL A 147 -18.22 -4.01 17.46
C VAL A 147 -19.10 -5.11 18.04
N ARG A 148 -18.67 -6.38 17.97
CA ARG A 148 -19.42 -7.50 18.55
C ARG A 148 -19.61 -7.36 20.06
N LEU A 149 -18.62 -6.83 20.78
CA LEU A 149 -18.70 -6.57 22.21
C LEU A 149 -19.75 -5.50 22.53
N LEU A 150 -19.80 -4.44 21.73
CA LEU A 150 -20.83 -3.40 21.81
C LEU A 150 -22.23 -3.96 21.50
N GLU A 151 -22.38 -4.76 20.44
CA GLU A 151 -23.66 -5.34 20.03
C GLU A 151 -24.24 -6.31 21.06
N ARG A 152 -23.39 -7.03 21.80
CA ARG A 152 -23.83 -7.88 22.93
C ARG A 152 -24.26 -7.08 24.16
N GLY A 153 -23.96 -5.78 24.21
CA GLY A 153 -24.25 -4.92 25.36
C GLY A 153 -23.27 -5.09 26.53
N ASP A 154 -22.10 -5.69 26.29
CA ASP A 154 -21.12 -5.98 27.35
C ASP A 154 -20.48 -4.68 27.89
N ALA A 155 -20.31 -3.66 27.04
CA ALA A 155 -19.79 -2.35 27.40
C ALA A 155 -20.22 -1.27 26.39
N THR A 156 -20.10 0.01 26.78
CA THR A 156 -20.35 1.15 25.88
C THR A 156 -19.16 1.37 24.94
N ALA A 157 -19.41 1.94 23.75
CA ALA A 157 -18.33 2.26 22.80
C ALA A 157 -17.24 3.15 23.44
N ARG A 158 -17.65 4.11 24.26
CA ARG A 158 -16.75 5.00 25.01
C ARG A 158 -15.86 4.23 25.99
N ASP A 159 -16.42 3.28 26.73
CA ASP A 159 -15.66 2.50 27.71
C ASP A 159 -14.73 1.51 27.02
N ILE A 160 -15.14 0.94 25.88
CA ILE A 160 -14.27 0.09 25.04
C ILE A 160 -13.07 0.91 24.54
N ASP A 161 -13.30 2.11 23.99
CA ASP A 161 -12.22 3.00 23.57
C ASP A 161 -11.29 3.37 24.72
N THR A 162 -11.85 3.69 25.88
CA THR A 162 -11.08 4.06 27.07
C THR A 162 -10.24 2.89 27.57
N ALA A 163 -10.80 1.68 27.60
CA ALA A 163 -10.11 0.47 28.00
C ALA A 163 -8.94 0.15 27.04
N MET A 164 -9.14 0.29 25.73
CA MET A 164 -8.07 0.01 24.76
C MET A 164 -6.96 1.07 24.78
N LYS A 165 -7.30 2.34 25.02
CA LYS A 165 -6.31 3.40 25.21
C LYS A 165 -5.48 3.24 26.47
N LEU A 166 -6.14 3.07 27.63
CA LEU A 166 -5.46 3.05 28.93
C LEU A 166 -4.93 1.67 29.32
N GLY A 167 -5.58 0.59 28.88
CA GLY A 167 -5.24 -0.78 29.24
C GLY A 167 -4.29 -1.46 28.25
N ALA A 168 -4.48 -1.24 26.95
CA ALA A 168 -3.63 -1.83 25.90
C ALA A 168 -2.62 -0.83 25.29
N GLY A 169 -2.67 0.44 25.72
CA GLY A 169 -1.73 1.47 25.27
C GLY A 169 -1.96 1.94 23.83
N TYR A 170 -3.16 1.75 23.27
CA TYR A 170 -3.44 2.19 21.91
C TYR A 170 -3.57 3.72 21.84
N PRO A 171 -3.07 4.37 20.77
CA PRO A 171 -3.22 5.82 20.61
C PRO A 171 -4.68 6.27 20.48
N MET A 172 -5.51 5.45 19.85
CA MET A 172 -6.94 5.66 19.66
C MET A 172 -7.69 4.37 19.98
N GLY A 173 -8.91 4.51 20.49
CA GLY A 173 -9.81 3.38 20.68
C GLY A 173 -10.30 2.81 19.33
N PRO A 174 -10.83 1.57 19.30
CA PRO A 174 -11.29 0.95 18.07
C PRO A 174 -12.46 1.71 17.40
N PHE A 175 -13.34 2.38 18.17
CA PHE A 175 -14.45 3.16 17.58
C PHE A 175 -14.01 4.55 17.13
N GLU A 176 -13.07 5.18 17.85
CA GLU A 176 -12.43 6.43 17.41
C GLU A 176 -11.64 6.26 16.10
N LEU A 177 -11.13 5.06 15.84
CA LEU A 177 -10.34 4.73 14.66
C LEU A 177 -11.17 4.42 13.39
N MET A 178 -12.42 3.98 13.54
CA MET A 178 -13.33 3.62 12.44
C MET A 178 -14.02 4.84 11.83
#